data_AF-A0A2P5CT65-F1
#
_entry.id   AF-A0A2P5CT65-F1
#
_cell.length_a   1.000
_cell.length_b   1.000
_cell.length_c   1.000
_cell.angle_alpha   90.00
_cell.angle_beta   90.00
_cell.angle_gamma   90.00
#
_symmetry.space_group_name_H-M   'P 1'
#
loop_
_entity.id
_entity.type
_entity.pdbx_description
1 polymer ?
#
loop_
_entity_poly.entity_id
_entity_poly.type
_entity_poly.pdbx_seq_one_letter_code
_entity_poly.pdbx_strand_id
1 'polypeptide(L)' 'MKHTTQLEKYNLNYAYFHIRIFKRNGVVGGRMAIVNVSGDIFEAGASILHPKNFYALEYTTSLVPP' A
#
# COMPACT_ATOMS: atom_id res chain seq x y z
N MET A 1 -15.01 -31.48 36.62
CA MET A 1 -14.08 -31.45 35.47
C MET A 1 -14.61 -30.41 34.48
N LYS A 2 -14.13 -29.16 34.57
CA LYS A 2 -14.54 -28.08 33.67
C LYS A 2 -13.43 -27.88 32.65
N HIS A 3 -13.62 -28.38 31.43
CA HIS A 3 -12.78 -28.00 30.30
C HIS A 3 -13.18 -26.59 29.88
N THR A 4 -12.51 -25.59 30.45
CA THR A 4 -12.52 -24.24 29.90
C THR A 4 -11.29 -24.13 29.03
N THR A 5 -11.47 -24.37 27.72
CA THR A 5 -10.43 -24.08 26.74
C THR A 5 -10.25 -22.57 26.69
N GLN A 6 -9.19 -22.06 27.34
CA GLN A 6 -8.76 -20.69 27.14
C GLN A 6 -8.28 -20.59 25.71
N LEU A 7 -9.03 -19.88 24.87
CA LEU A 7 -8.50 -19.30 23.65
C LEU A 7 -7.41 -18.33 24.09
N GLU A 8 -6.15 -18.75 23.99
CA GLU A 8 -5.00 -17.86 24.09
C GLU A 8 -5.18 -16.78 23.02
N LYS A 9 -5.67 -15.61 23.47
CA LYS A 9 -5.54 -14.36 22.72
C LYS A 9 -4.05 -14.20 22.45
N TYR A 10 -3.64 -14.40 21.21
CA TYR A 10 -2.32 -14.01 20.74
C TYR A 10 -2.08 -12.55 21.16
N ASN A 11 -1.25 -12.36 22.19
CA ASN A 11 -0.71 -11.08 22.58
C ASN A 11 0.23 -10.65 21.45
N LEU A 12 -0.34 -10.12 20.37
CA LEU A 12 0.40 -9.41 19.37
C LEU A 12 0.86 -8.10 20.04
N ASN A 13 2.02 -8.16 20.67
CA ASN A 13 2.85 -6.99 20.87
C ASN A 13 3.14 -6.46 19.47
N TYR A 14 2.25 -5.63 18.93
CA TYR A 14 2.58 -4.75 17.83
C TYR A 14 3.68 -3.85 18.36
N ALA A 15 4.93 -4.30 18.22
CA ALA A 15 6.10 -3.51 18.48
C ALA A 15 5.86 -2.19 17.76
N TYR A 16 5.81 -1.10 18.53
CA TYR A 16 5.47 0.21 18.03
C TYR A 16 6.55 0.63 17.02
N PHE A 17 6.32 0.30 15.75
CA PHE A 17 7.31 0.42 14.70
C PHE A 17 7.18 1.79 14.06
N HIS A 18 8.22 2.60 14.21
CA HIS A 18 8.28 3.93 13.62
C HIS A 18 9.00 3.88 12.28
N ILE A 19 8.27 4.18 11.21
CA ILE A 19 8.82 4.29 9.86
C ILE A 19 9.09 5.76 9.56
N ARG A 20 10.33 6.10 9.19
CA ARG A 20 10.70 7.42 8.67
C ARG A 20 11.18 7.25 7.23
N ILE A 21 10.55 7.96 6.29
CA ILE A 21 10.90 7.92 4.86
C ILE A 21 11.33 9.32 4.44
N PHE A 22 12.54 9.41 3.87
CA PHE A 22 13.08 10.66 3.33
C PHE A 22 13.06 10.63 1.81
N LYS A 23 12.68 11.75 1.21
CA LYS A 23 12.48 11.91 -0.23
C LYS A 23 13.02 13.27 -0.64
N ARG A 24 13.72 13.34 -1.78
CA ARG A 24 14.36 14.58 -2.25
C ARG A 24 13.39 15.69 -2.67
N ASN A 25 12.31 15.35 -3.38
CA ASN A 25 11.37 16.34 -3.93
C ASN A 25 10.09 16.46 -3.07
N GLY A 26 9.30 17.53 -3.24
CA GLY A 26 8.06 17.74 -2.46
C GLY A 26 6.91 16.74 -2.70
N VAL A 27 7.01 15.86 -3.71
CA VAL A 27 5.92 14.94 -4.10
C VAL A 27 6.43 13.52 -4.30
N VAL A 28 5.80 12.51 -3.69
CA VAL A 28 6.17 11.08 -3.85
C VAL A 28 5.85 10.55 -5.27
N GLY A 29 6.22 9.30 -5.58
CA GLY A 29 5.89 8.63 -6.86
C GLY A 29 7.09 8.33 -7.78
N GLY A 30 8.20 9.07 -7.65
CA GLY A 30 9.44 8.77 -8.39
C GLY A 30 9.29 9.00 -9.89
N ARG A 31 9.28 7.92 -10.68
CA ARG A 31 8.99 7.95 -12.14
C ARG A 31 7.50 7.81 -12.47
N MET A 32 6.64 7.74 -11.46
CA MET A 32 5.18 7.76 -11.59
C MET A 32 4.68 9.12 -11.15
N ALA A 33 3.83 9.74 -11.96
CA ALA A 33 3.18 10.99 -11.61
C ALA A 33 1.88 11.15 -12.40
N ILE A 34 0.87 11.69 -11.73
CA ILE A 34 -0.31 12.26 -12.37
C ILE A 34 -0.09 13.76 -12.45
N VAL A 35 -0.27 14.34 -13.64
CA VAL A 35 -0.02 15.77 -13.90
C VAL A 35 -1.26 16.40 -14.53
N ASN A 36 -1.53 17.65 -14.18
CA ASN A 36 -2.51 18.46 -14.88
C ASN A 36 -1.80 19.32 -15.92
N VAL A 37 -2.23 19.23 -17.18
CA VAL A 37 -1.74 20.08 -18.27
C VAL A 37 -2.95 20.71 -18.93
N SER A 38 -3.08 22.04 -18.81
CA SER A 38 -4.18 22.80 -19.42
C SER A 38 -5.58 22.37 -19.00
N GLY A 39 -5.75 21.84 -17.77
CA GLY A 39 -7.02 21.35 -17.26
C GLY A 39 -7.21 19.84 -17.41
N ASP A 40 -6.44 19.20 -18.30
CA ASP A 40 -6.51 17.76 -18.54
C ASP A 40 -5.54 17.00 -17.63
N ILE A 41 -5.95 15.78 -17.23
CA ILE A 41 -5.19 14.92 -16.32
C ILE A 41 -4.47 13.84 -17.12
N PHE A 42 -3.15 13.75 -16.95
CA PHE A 42 -2.30 12.77 -17.63
C PHE A 42 -1.45 11.97 -16.65
N GLU A 43 -1.13 10.73 -17.03
CA GLU A 43 -0.08 9.95 -16.38
C GLU A 43 1.26 10.20 -17.09
N ALA A 44 2.18 10.88 -16.43
CA ALA A 44 3.50 11.20 -16.99
C ALA A 44 4.50 10.03 -16.90
N GLY A 45 4.10 8.91 -16.30
CA GLY A 45 4.90 7.68 -16.25
C GLY A 45 4.20 6.55 -15.51
N ALA A 46 4.62 5.31 -15.82
CA ALA A 46 4.06 4.06 -15.32
C ALA A 46 2.56 3.85 -15.57
N SER A 47 2.13 4.14 -16.80
CA SER A 47 0.72 4.15 -17.20
C SER A 47 0.08 2.77 -17.45
N ILE A 48 0.86 1.68 -17.34
CA ILE A 48 0.37 0.35 -17.65
C ILE A 48 0.73 -0.60 -16.53
N LEU A 49 -0.29 -1.22 -15.94
CA LEU A 49 -0.16 -2.38 -15.08
C LEU A 49 -0.52 -3.65 -15.87
N HIS A 50 0.46 -4.53 -16.10
CA HIS A 50 0.21 -5.81 -16.76
C HIS A 50 -0.29 -6.85 -15.74
N PRO A 51 -1.31 -7.69 -16.05
CA PRO A 51 -1.86 -8.67 -15.09
C PRO A 51 -0.87 -9.69 -14.55
N LYS A 52 0.21 -9.96 -15.29
CA LYS A 52 1.32 -10.83 -14.83
C LYS A 52 2.29 -10.17 -13.84
N ASN A 53 2.16 -8.87 -13.58
CA ASN A 53 2.85 -8.24 -12.45
C ASN A 53 2.04 -8.47 -11.17
N PHE A 54 2.12 -9.68 -10.64
CA PHE A 54 1.29 -10.13 -9.53
C PHE A 54 1.46 -9.26 -8.28
N TYR A 55 2.69 -8.81 -7.97
CA TYR A 55 2.93 -7.95 -6.80
C TYR A 55 2.19 -6.62 -6.86
N ALA A 56 2.23 -5.96 -8.02
CA ALA A 56 1.54 -4.69 -8.17
C ALA A 56 0.01 -4.89 -8.28
N LEU A 57 -0.44 -5.96 -8.94
CA LEU A 57 -1.86 -6.30 -9.02
C LEU A 57 -2.46 -6.59 -7.64
N GLU A 58 -1.86 -7.51 -6.88
CA GLU A 58 -2.32 -7.87 -5.53
C GLU A 58 -2.31 -6.67 -4.60
N TYR A 59 -1.26 -5.84 -4.68
CA TYR A 59 -1.22 -4.60 -3.91
C TYR A 59 -2.41 -3.70 -4.25
N THR A 60 -2.72 -3.47 -5.53
CA THR A 60 -3.89 -2.66 -5.92
C THR A 60 -5.20 -3.24 -5.43
N THR A 61 -5.38 -4.57 -5.46
CA THR A 61 -6.58 -5.22 -4.96
C THR A 61 -6.69 -5.11 -3.43
N SER A 62 -5.57 -5.21 -2.71
CA SER A 62 -5.55 -5.08 -1.24
C SER A 62 -5.92 -3.70 -0.72
N LEU A 63 -5.83 -2.66 -1.57
CA LEU A 63 -6.18 -1.28 -1.23
C LEU A 63 -7.69 -0.98 -1.34
N VAL A 64 -8.47 -1.88 -1.96
CA VAL A 64 -9.92 -1.72 -2.10
C VAL A 64 -10.59 -2.45 -0.93
N PRO A 65 -11.36 -1.76 -0.06
CA PRO A 65 -12.09 -2.43 1.02
C PRO A 65 -13.17 -3.38 0.45
N PRO A 66 -13.56 -4.43 1.21
CA PRO A 66 -14.56 -5.41 0.78
C PRO A 66 -15.94 -4.81 0.52
#